data_AF-L0I9U9-F1
#
_entry.id   AF-L0I9U9-F1
#
_cell.length_a   1.000
_cell.length_b   1.000
_cell.length_c   1.000
_cell.angle_alpha   90.00
_cell.angle_beta   90.00
_cell.angle_gamma   90.00
#
_symmetry.space_group_name_H-M   'P 1'
#
loop_
_entity.id
_entity.type
_entity.pdbx_description
1 polymer ?
#
loop_
_entity_poly.entity_id
_entity_poly.type
_entity_poly.pdbx_seq_one_letter_code
_entity_poly.pdbx_strand_id
1 'polypeptide(L)'
;MAPYALPVGIVGTLVSVVLFVYTRYDADRVGVSRPLLWSLATSGTLVAGVVMYLFTSAPLPGVIMTANTGTVLYGFERELTRRDEQPAEPGQLPFGPGESESVDDRLASGDAGPVSGDDPTARSQSADGRPAEPTDAEDVADPR
;
A
#
# COMPACT_ATOMS: atom_id res chain seq x y z
N MET A 1 11.34 17.69 -26.95
CA MET A 1 10.74 17.03 -25.78
C MET A 1 11.44 15.70 -25.58
N ALA A 2 11.67 15.27 -24.35
CA ALA A 2 12.27 13.97 -24.10
C ALA A 2 11.35 12.85 -24.65
N PRO A 3 11.89 11.73 -25.16
CA PRO A 3 11.09 10.69 -25.82
C PRO A 3 10.02 10.07 -24.90
N TYR A 4 10.20 10.19 -23.58
CA TYR A 4 9.27 9.71 -22.57
C TYR A 4 8.17 10.71 -22.17
N ALA A 5 8.22 11.97 -22.62
CA ALA A 5 7.28 12.99 -22.18
C ALA A 5 5.82 12.70 -22.58
N LEU A 6 5.62 12.25 -23.82
CA LEU A 6 4.31 11.86 -24.35
C LEU A 6 3.71 10.65 -23.62
N PRO A 7 4.41 9.50 -23.50
CA PRO A 7 3.83 8.35 -22.79
C PRO A 7 3.58 8.66 -21.32
N VAL A 8 4.45 9.42 -20.64
CA VAL A 8 4.22 9.85 -19.25
C VAL A 8 2.99 10.74 -19.14
N GLY A 9 2.79 11.69 -20.05
CA GLY A 9 1.60 12.55 -20.07
C GLY A 9 0.31 11.75 -20.27
N ILE A 10 0.31 10.78 -21.18
CA ILE A 10 -0.86 9.91 -21.43
C ILE A 10 -1.16 9.07 -20.20
N VAL A 11 -0.17 8.36 -19.66
CA VAL A 11 -0.35 7.49 -18.49
C VAL A 11 -0.79 8.33 -17.28
N GLY A 12 -0.12 9.46 -17.02
CA GLY A 12 -0.48 10.36 -15.94
C GLY A 12 -1.92 10.83 -16.02
N THR A 13 -2.37 11.23 -17.21
CA THR A 13 -3.76 11.67 -17.43
C THR A 13 -4.76 10.54 -17.21
N LEU A 14 -4.49 9.34 -17.73
CA LEU A 14 -5.38 8.18 -17.55
C LEU A 14 -5.49 7.79 -16.08
N VAL A 15 -4.35 7.73 -15.37
CA VAL A 15 -4.34 7.43 -13.92
C VAL A 15 -5.08 8.51 -13.15
N SER A 16 -4.95 9.80 -13.48
CA SER A 16 -5.70 10.89 -12.85
C SER A 16 -7.22 10.74 -13.03
N VAL A 17 -7.69 10.36 -14.23
CA VAL A 17 -9.12 10.13 -14.48
C VAL A 17 -9.62 8.93 -13.69
N VAL A 18 -8.88 7.81 -13.71
CA VAL A 18 -9.23 6.61 -12.93
C VAL A 18 -9.29 6.93 -11.44
N LEU A 19 -8.30 7.66 -10.92
CA LEU A 19 -8.22 8.04 -9.52
C LEU A 19 -9.37 8.99 -9.12
N PHE A 20 -9.73 9.94 -9.98
CA PHE A 20 -10.89 10.80 -9.76
C PHE A 20 -12.18 9.99 -9.61
N VAL A 21 -12.47 9.11 -10.58
CA VAL A 21 -13.70 8.29 -10.60
C VAL A 21 -13.71 7.32 -9.41
N TYR A 22 -12.58 6.67 -9.14
CA TYR A 22 -12.44 5.73 -8.04
C TYR A 22 -12.65 6.40 -6.68
N THR A 23 -11.95 7.51 -6.41
CA THR A 23 -12.11 8.24 -5.13
C THR A 23 -13.52 8.77 -4.98
N ARG A 24 -14.13 9.27 -6.06
CA ARG A 24 -15.52 9.75 -6.03
C ARG A 24 -16.50 8.63 -5.65
N TYR A 25 -16.31 7.44 -6.20
CA TYR A 25 -17.13 6.26 -5.92
C TYR A 25 -16.89 5.70 -4.50
N ASP A 26 -15.63 5.56 -4.08
CA ASP A 26 -15.29 5.08 -2.74
C ASP A 26 -15.80 6.05 -1.66
N ALA A 27 -15.71 7.37 -1.90
CA ALA A 27 -16.19 8.38 -0.96
C ALA A 27 -17.72 8.33 -0.77
N ASP A 28 -18.49 8.15 -1.84
CA ASP A 28 -19.95 7.92 -1.73
C ASP A 28 -20.26 6.65 -0.95
N ARG A 29 -19.52 5.57 -1.21
CA ARG A 29 -19.75 4.28 -0.57
C ARG A 29 -19.43 4.29 0.92
N VAL A 30 -18.40 5.04 1.34
CA VAL A 30 -17.96 5.15 2.73
C VAL A 30 -18.73 6.26 3.48
N GLY A 31 -19.47 7.11 2.78
CA GLY A 31 -20.21 8.22 3.40
C GLY A 31 -19.31 9.41 3.78
N VAL A 32 -18.16 9.56 3.11
CA VAL A 32 -17.25 10.68 3.33
C VAL A 32 -17.91 11.99 2.92
N SER A 33 -17.79 13.02 3.75
CA SER A 33 -18.33 14.35 3.44
C SER A 33 -17.66 14.94 2.19
N ARG A 34 -18.47 15.51 1.29
CA ARG A 34 -17.99 16.26 0.10
C ARG A 34 -17.10 15.41 -0.85
N PRO A 35 -17.65 14.33 -1.41
CA PRO A 35 -16.88 13.36 -2.21
C PRO A 35 -16.26 13.97 -3.47
N LEU A 36 -16.88 15.02 -4.05
CA LEU A 36 -16.32 15.72 -5.20
C LEU A 36 -15.03 16.47 -4.84
N LEU A 37 -14.98 17.16 -3.69
CA LEU A 37 -13.78 17.87 -3.25
C LEU A 37 -12.62 16.90 -3.01
N TRP A 38 -12.89 15.75 -2.40
CA TRP A 38 -11.87 14.71 -2.21
C TRP A 38 -11.37 14.12 -3.53
N SER A 39 -12.26 13.81 -4.47
CA SER A 39 -11.85 13.33 -5.80
C SER A 39 -10.97 14.34 -6.55
N LEU A 40 -11.27 15.64 -6.43
CA LEU A 40 -10.45 16.71 -7.00
C LEU A 40 -9.12 16.86 -6.29
N ALA A 41 -9.09 16.79 -4.95
CA ALA A 41 -7.85 16.86 -4.19
C ALA A 41 -6.89 15.72 -4.58
N THR A 42 -7.39 14.48 -4.61
CA THR A 42 -6.58 13.30 -4.93
C THR A 42 -6.09 13.30 -6.38
N SER A 43 -6.98 13.50 -7.36
CA SER A 43 -6.58 13.53 -8.77
C SER A 43 -5.77 14.78 -9.12
N GLY A 44 -6.11 15.93 -8.53
CA GLY A 44 -5.46 17.21 -8.78
C GLY A 44 -4.02 17.25 -8.30
N THR A 45 -3.71 16.68 -7.13
CA THR A 45 -2.32 16.59 -6.66
C THR A 45 -1.48 15.67 -7.56
N LEU A 46 -2.07 14.58 -8.07
CA LEU A 46 -1.40 13.73 -9.05
C LEU A 46 -1.12 14.48 -10.36
N VAL A 47 -2.11 15.20 -10.90
CA VAL A 47 -1.93 16.04 -12.10
C VAL A 47 -0.82 17.07 -11.86
N ALA A 48 -0.82 17.73 -10.70
CA ALA A 48 0.23 18.68 -10.34
C ALA A 48 1.61 18.02 -10.30
N GLY A 49 1.72 16.80 -9.77
CA GLY A 49 2.95 16.01 -9.80
C GLY A 49 3.41 15.67 -11.23
N VAL A 50 2.49 15.24 -12.10
CA VAL A 50 2.80 14.93 -13.52
C VAL A 50 3.25 16.19 -14.26
N VAL A 51 2.55 17.31 -14.07
CA VAL A 51 2.94 18.61 -14.63
C VAL A 51 4.32 19.02 -14.11
N MET A 52 4.56 18.84 -12.81
CA MET A 52 5.87 19.15 -12.27
C MET A 52 6.97 18.30 -12.92
N TYR A 53 6.75 17.00 -13.02
CA TYR A 53 7.69 16.07 -13.65
C TYR A 53 8.03 16.44 -15.09
N LEU A 54 7.03 16.87 -15.87
CA LEU A 54 7.20 17.15 -17.29
C LEU A 54 7.78 18.55 -17.58
N PHE A 55 7.52 19.54 -16.72
CA PHE A 55 7.75 20.95 -17.03
C PHE A 55 8.64 21.69 -16.04
N THR A 56 9.01 21.10 -14.89
CA THR A 56 9.96 21.73 -13.96
C THR A 56 11.13 20.82 -13.61
N SER A 57 12.25 21.45 -13.25
CA SER A 57 13.44 20.80 -12.70
C SER A 57 13.30 20.58 -11.19
N ALA A 58 12.13 20.15 -10.73
CA ALA A 58 11.91 19.84 -9.32
C ALA A 58 12.64 18.52 -8.94
N PRO A 59 13.18 18.41 -7.72
CA PRO A 59 13.72 17.14 -7.23
C PRO A 59 12.65 16.04 -7.26
N LEU A 60 13.01 14.84 -7.73
CA LEU A 60 12.10 13.70 -7.83
C LEU A 60 11.34 13.41 -6.52
N PRO A 61 11.95 13.49 -5.32
CA PRO A 61 11.21 13.30 -4.08
C PRO A 61 10.07 14.31 -3.88
N GLY A 62 10.26 15.58 -4.26
CA GLY A 62 9.22 16.61 -4.16
C GLY A 62 8.06 16.37 -5.11
N VAL A 63 8.34 15.86 -6.31
CA VAL A 63 7.32 15.44 -7.28
C VAL A 63 6.46 14.31 -6.72
N ILE A 64 7.09 13.28 -6.17
CA ILE A 64 6.40 12.11 -5.59
C ILE A 64 5.54 12.52 -4.40
N MET A 65 6.08 13.35 -3.50
CA MET A 65 5.34 13.86 -2.34
C MET A 65 4.11 14.65 -2.78
N THR A 66 4.28 15.55 -3.74
CA THR A 66 3.17 16.33 -4.31
C THR A 66 2.11 15.40 -4.89
N ALA A 67 2.50 14.46 -5.76
CA ALA A 67 1.57 13.54 -6.41
C ALA A 67 0.72 12.74 -5.41
N ASN A 68 1.33 12.26 -4.33
CA ASN A 68 0.67 11.39 -3.34
C ASN A 68 -0.09 12.15 -2.25
N THR A 69 0.10 13.46 -2.12
CA THR A 69 -0.47 14.25 -1.01
C THR A 69 -1.99 14.11 -0.91
N GLY A 70 -2.72 14.23 -2.02
CA GLY A 70 -4.17 14.14 -2.02
C GLY A 70 -4.70 12.73 -1.71
N THR A 71 -3.94 11.67 -2.03
CA THR A 71 -4.29 10.28 -1.71
C THR A 71 -4.14 10.02 -0.22
N VAL A 72 -3.03 10.47 0.36
CA VAL A 72 -2.75 10.33 1.80
C VAL A 72 -3.80 11.06 2.62
N LEU A 73 -4.11 12.30 2.24
CA LEU A 73 -5.11 13.11 2.94
C LEU A 73 -6.51 12.49 2.87
N TYR A 74 -6.90 11.98 1.69
CA TYR A 74 -8.16 11.24 1.55
C TYR A 74 -8.18 9.96 2.41
N GLY A 75 -7.06 9.25 2.51
CA GLY A 75 -6.93 8.08 3.37
C GLY A 75 -7.22 8.39 4.83
N PHE A 76 -6.73 9.52 5.35
CA PHE A 76 -7.03 9.96 6.71
C PHE A 76 -8.51 10.30 6.91
N GLU A 77 -9.12 11.04 5.98
CA GLU A 77 -10.55 11.36 6.06
C GLU A 77 -11.41 10.09 6.04
N ARG A 78 -11.08 9.17 5.13
CA ARG A 78 -11.79 7.89 4.99
C ARG A 78 -11.70 7.05 6.26
N GLU A 79 -10.54 7.04 6.90
CA GLU A 79 -10.33 6.34 8.17
C GLU A 79 -11.08 7.01 9.32
N LEU A 80 -11.07 8.35 9.39
CA LEU A 80 -11.85 9.10 10.38
C LEU A 80 -13.35 8.85 10.23
N THR A 81 -13.84 8.78 9.00
CA THR A 81 -15.26 8.52 8.68
C THR A 81 -15.69 7.11 9.09
N ARG A 82 -14.76 6.14 9.08
CA ARG A 82 -15.04 4.73 9.42
C ARG A 82 -14.97 4.42 10.90
N ARG A 83 -14.34 5.27 11.70
CA ARG A 83 -14.32 5.06 13.15
C ARG A 83 -15.72 5.33 13.67
N ASP A 84 -16.35 4.29 14.23
CA ASP A 84 -17.58 4.46 14.96
C ASP A 84 -17.35 5.51 16.05
N GLU A 85 -18.19 6.54 16.07
CA GLU A 85 -18.24 7.57 17.12
C GLU A 85 -18.79 6.96 18.41
N GLN A 86 -18.28 5.81 18.84
CA GLN A 86 -18.57 5.32 20.17
C GLN A 86 -17.97 6.36 21.13
N PRO A 87 -18.81 7.09 21.89
CA PRO A 87 -18.32 8.17 22.74
C PRO A 87 -17.26 7.55 23.65
N ALA A 88 -16.06 8.12 23.64
CA ALA A 88 -15.01 7.65 24.55
C ALA A 88 -15.59 7.68 25.97
N GLU A 89 -15.78 6.51 26.57
CA GLU A 89 -16.33 6.41 27.92
C GLU A 89 -15.37 7.17 28.85
N PRO A 90 -15.83 8.19 29.60
CA PRO A 90 -14.96 8.97 30.47
C PRO A 90 -14.24 8.06 31.46
N GLY A 91 -12.95 7.76 31.21
CA GLY A 91 -12.13 6.87 32.01
C GLY A 91 -11.50 5.69 31.27
N GLN A 92 -11.88 5.41 30.02
CA GLN A 92 -11.21 4.39 29.19
C GLN A 92 -10.21 5.04 28.23
N LEU A 93 -8.94 4.63 28.35
CA LEU A 93 -7.97 4.84 27.28
C LEU A 93 -8.28 3.86 26.13
N PRO A 94 -8.05 4.24 24.87
CA PRO A 94 -8.28 3.38 23.70
C PRO A 94 -7.44 2.09 23.68
N PHE A 95 -6.51 1.93 24.63
CA PHE A 95 -5.85 0.68 24.97
C PHE A 95 -5.83 0.57 26.50
N GLY A 96 -6.84 -0.09 27.07
CA GLY A 96 -6.86 -0.38 28.50
C GLY A 96 -5.81 -1.45 28.84
N PRO A 97 -5.24 -1.46 30.06
CA PRO A 97 -4.26 -2.46 30.50
C PRO A 97 -4.86 -3.87 30.71
N GLY A 98 -5.76 -4.32 29.83
CA GLY A 98 -6.39 -5.64 29.83
C GLY A 98 -6.35 -6.38 28.49
N GLU A 99 -5.92 -5.75 27.39
CA GLU A 99 -5.77 -6.45 26.10
C GLU A 99 -4.41 -7.16 25.92
N SER A 100 -3.52 -7.06 26.91
CA SER A 100 -2.28 -7.83 27.00
C SER A 100 -2.41 -9.16 27.77
N GLU A 101 -3.60 -9.54 28.22
CA GLU A 101 -3.82 -10.72 29.06
C GLU A 101 -4.50 -11.86 28.29
N SER A 102 -3.74 -12.52 27.41
CA SER A 102 -4.03 -13.92 27.06
C SER A 102 -2.76 -14.75 26.78
N VAL A 103 -1.58 -14.21 27.09
CA VAL A 103 -0.31 -14.94 26.96
C VAL A 103 0.10 -15.58 28.30
N ASP A 104 -0.34 -15.02 29.44
CA ASP A 104 0.02 -15.51 30.76
C ASP A 104 -0.81 -16.72 31.26
N ASP A 105 -1.99 -16.98 30.69
CA ASP A 105 -2.79 -18.18 31.02
C ASP A 105 -2.10 -19.50 30.61
N ARG A 106 -1.18 -19.45 29.63
CA ARG A 106 -0.34 -20.60 29.26
C ARG A 106 0.82 -20.85 30.22
N LEU A 107 1.19 -19.86 31.04
CA LEU A 107 2.25 -19.99 32.04
C LEU A 107 1.70 -20.39 33.42
N ALA A 108 0.42 -20.10 33.70
CA ALA A 108 -0.25 -20.48 34.94
C ALA A 108 -0.84 -21.90 34.93
N SER A 109 -1.19 -22.46 33.76
CA SER A 109 -1.45 -23.89 33.62
C SER A 109 -0.11 -24.62 33.53
N GLY A 110 0.40 -25.02 34.68
CA GLY A 110 1.57 -25.88 34.82
C GLY A 110 1.34 -27.28 34.24
N ASP A 111 1.23 -27.37 32.92
CA ASP A 111 1.46 -28.60 32.18
C ASP A 111 2.92 -28.60 31.71
N ALA A 112 3.80 -28.90 32.66
CA ALA A 112 5.18 -29.25 32.36
C ALA A 112 5.20 -30.66 31.76
N GLY A 113 4.74 -30.79 30.52
CA GLY A 113 5.11 -31.92 29.66
C GLY A 113 6.62 -31.90 29.45
N PRO A 114 7.31 -33.05 29.52
CA PRO A 114 8.76 -33.10 29.45
C PRO A 114 9.26 -32.53 28.12
N VAL A 115 10.17 -31.56 28.25
CA VAL A 115 11.07 -31.07 27.20
C VAL A 115 11.77 -32.27 26.57
N SER A 116 11.29 -32.71 25.40
CA SER A 116 12.13 -33.43 24.45
C SER A 116 13.04 -32.41 23.79
N GLY A 117 14.27 -32.35 24.28
CA GLY A 117 15.34 -31.67 23.60
C GLY A 117 15.66 -32.40 22.30
N ASP A 118 15.15 -31.88 21.18
CA ASP A 118 15.71 -32.18 19.87
C ASP A 118 16.76 -31.12 19.53
N ASP A 119 17.98 -31.57 19.73
CA ASP A 119 19.27 -30.99 19.37
C ASP A 119 19.30 -30.41 17.94
N PRO A 120 19.58 -29.10 17.73
CA PRO A 120 19.70 -28.52 16.41
C PRO A 120 21.10 -28.69 15.78
N THR A 121 22.03 -29.49 16.34
CA THR A 121 23.37 -29.65 15.76
C THR A 121 23.53 -30.80 14.76
N ALA A 122 22.46 -31.52 14.40
CA ALA A 122 22.53 -32.65 13.48
C ALA A 122 21.72 -32.47 12.18
N ARG A 123 22.16 -31.61 11.25
CA ARG A 123 22.07 -31.91 9.80
C ARG A 123 22.98 -31.03 8.94
N SER A 124 24.21 -31.51 8.80
CA SER A 124 24.99 -31.29 7.59
C SER A 124 24.40 -32.08 6.41
N GLN A 125 24.42 -31.46 5.23
CA GLN A 125 24.58 -32.07 3.89
C GLN A 125 23.41 -32.85 3.25
N SER A 126 22.76 -32.20 2.27
CA SER A 126 22.41 -32.69 0.92
C SER A 126 21.95 -31.47 0.11
N ALA A 127 22.71 -30.87 -0.81
CA ALA A 127 23.13 -31.38 -2.12
C ALA A 127 21.94 -31.83 -2.99
N ASP A 128 21.25 -30.86 -3.62
CA ASP A 128 20.54 -31.01 -4.90
C ASP A 128 20.17 -29.58 -5.35
N GLY A 129 20.46 -29.05 -6.54
CA GLY A 129 20.72 -29.68 -7.81
C GLY A 129 19.68 -29.26 -8.85
N ARG A 130 19.55 -27.96 -9.19
CA ARG A 130 19.11 -27.48 -10.53
C ARG A 130 18.96 -25.96 -10.66
N PRO A 131 19.65 -25.31 -11.62
CA PRO A 131 19.16 -24.11 -12.29
C PRO A 131 18.16 -24.52 -13.40
N ALA A 132 16.96 -23.95 -13.39
CA ALA A 132 16.07 -24.00 -14.54
C ALA A 132 16.37 -22.79 -15.44
N GLU A 133 17.08 -23.10 -16.51
CA GLU A 133 17.31 -22.33 -17.72
C GLU A 133 15.98 -21.98 -18.41
N PRO A 134 15.64 -20.69 -18.65
CA PRO A 134 14.70 -20.33 -19.70
C PRO A 134 15.47 -20.19 -21.02
N THR A 135 15.14 -21.09 -21.92
CA THR A 135 15.64 -21.27 -23.27
C THR A 135 15.30 -20.07 -24.16
N ASP A 136 16.31 -19.58 -24.87
CA ASP A 136 16.16 -18.77 -26.06
C ASP A 136 15.32 -19.53 -27.09
N ALA A 137 14.20 -18.94 -27.50
CA ALA A 137 13.47 -19.33 -28.69
C ALA A 137 13.57 -18.16 -29.68
N GLU A 138 14.69 -18.11 -30.40
CA GLU A 138 14.70 -17.63 -31.77
C GLU A 138 13.84 -18.60 -32.60
N ASP A 139 12.71 -18.14 -33.13
CA ASP A 139 12.15 -18.73 -34.34
C ASP A 139 11.64 -17.64 -35.29
N VAL A 140 12.53 -17.38 -36.24
CA VAL A 140 12.32 -17.02 -37.64
C VAL A 140 10.89 -17.17 -38.15
N ALA A 141 10.30 -16.04 -38.60
CA ALA A 141 9.28 -16.07 -39.64
C ALA A 141 9.45 -14.87 -40.59
N ASP A 142 10.18 -15.16 -41.67
CA ASP A 142 10.00 -14.69 -43.05
C ASP A 142 8.72 -13.86 -43.34
N PRO A 143 8.87 -12.69 -43.97
CA PRO A 143 7.95 -12.31 -45.02
C PRO A 143 8.69 -11.87 -46.30
N ARG A 144 8.60 -12.73 -47.31
CA ARG A 144 8.44 -12.48 -48.75
C ARG A 144 8.28 -11.01 -49.17
#